data_AF-A0A1X2AD17-F1
#
_entry.id   AF-A0A1X2AD17-F1
#
_cell.length_a   1.000
_cell.length_b   1.000
_cell.length_c   1.000
_cell.angle_alpha   90.00
_cell.angle_beta   90.00
_cell.angle_gamma   90.00
#
_symmetry.space_group_name_H-M   'P 1'
#
loop_
_entity.id
_entity.type
_entity.pdbx_description
1 polymer ?
#
loop_
_entity_poly.entity_id
_entity_poly.type
_entity_poly.pdbx_seq_one_letter_code
_entity_poly.pdbx_strand_id
1 'polypeptide(L)'
;MAYDVARVRGLHPSLGDGWVHFDAPAGMLIPDSVATTVSTAFRRSSATTSGAHPSARRSAAVLDAARAAVADLFNADPAGVVLGADRAILLSSLAEASSSRAGLGYEVVVSRLDDEANIAPWLRAAHRYGAKVKWAEIDIETGELPTWQWESLIGKSTRLVAVSTASATLGTVTDLRAMTKLVHDVGGLVVVDHSAAAPYRLLDVKETDADVVAVNALAWGGPPVGALVFRDPGMIGTFGTVSTDPNASGPARLELGAHQFGLLAGVVASIEYLAALDESARGTRRERLSVSTQSATAYLNRVFDYLMVSLRSLPLVMVIGRPEARIPVVSFALQDVPAERVVQRLADNGILAITNESSRALDVLGVNDVGGAVTVGLAHYSTTAEVDQLVRALASLG
;
A
#
# COMPACT_ATOMS: atom_id res chain seq x y z
N MET A 1 -5.62 14.61 -22.45
CA MET A 1 -6.66 15.55 -22.00
C MET A 1 -6.43 15.81 -20.52
N ALA A 2 -6.93 16.90 -19.93
CA ALA A 2 -6.72 17.14 -18.50
C ALA A 2 -7.59 16.19 -17.66
N TYR A 3 -7.07 15.71 -16.54
CA TYR A 3 -7.80 14.90 -15.56
C TYR A 3 -9.05 15.63 -15.05
N ASP A 4 -10.22 15.00 -15.12
CA ASP A 4 -11.50 15.56 -14.65
C ASP A 4 -11.83 15.08 -13.23
N VAL A 5 -11.43 15.87 -12.24
CA VAL A 5 -11.71 15.59 -10.83
C VAL A 5 -13.21 15.66 -10.51
N ALA A 6 -13.99 16.51 -11.20
CA ALA A 6 -15.42 16.63 -10.93
C ALA A 6 -16.16 15.34 -11.29
N ARG A 7 -15.80 14.74 -12.44
CA ARG A 7 -16.28 13.41 -12.82
C ARG A 7 -15.91 12.35 -11.80
N VAL A 8 -14.66 12.31 -11.36
CA VAL A 8 -14.18 11.32 -10.37
C VAL A 8 -14.93 11.47 -9.05
N ARG A 9 -15.17 12.70 -8.57
CA ARG A 9 -16.00 12.96 -7.39
C ARG A 9 -17.43 12.45 -7.55
N GLY A 10 -18.00 12.54 -8.75
CA GLY A 10 -19.30 11.95 -9.06
C GLY A 10 -19.38 10.42 -8.92
N LEU A 11 -18.25 9.73 -8.83
CA LEU A 11 -18.18 8.28 -8.60
C LEU A 11 -18.23 7.89 -7.12
N HIS A 12 -18.16 8.86 -6.21
CA HIS A 12 -18.07 8.67 -4.76
C HIS A 12 -19.29 9.26 -4.05
N PRO A 13 -20.34 8.45 -3.78
CA PRO A 13 -21.57 8.94 -3.13
C PRO A 13 -21.36 9.42 -1.68
N SER A 14 -20.27 9.01 -1.04
CA SER A 14 -19.93 9.41 0.32
C SER A 14 -19.27 10.79 0.41
N LEU A 15 -18.96 11.45 -0.72
CA LEU A 15 -18.47 12.83 -0.71
C LEU A 15 -19.62 13.82 -0.54
N GLY A 16 -19.33 14.95 0.12
CA GLY A 16 -20.31 16.02 0.34
C GLY A 16 -21.29 15.73 1.49
N ASP A 17 -20.93 14.79 2.37
CA ASP A 17 -21.66 14.41 3.58
C ASP A 17 -21.38 15.34 4.79
N GLY A 18 -20.55 16.37 4.59
CA GLY A 18 -20.12 17.31 5.62
C GLY A 18 -18.65 17.14 6.02
N TRP A 19 -17.96 16.12 5.50
CA TRP A 19 -16.55 15.86 5.81
C TRP A 19 -15.62 16.10 4.62
N VAL A 20 -14.43 16.63 4.92
CA VAL A 20 -13.31 16.79 3.99
C VAL A 20 -12.24 15.75 4.33
N HIS A 21 -11.93 14.89 3.37
CA HIS A 21 -11.06 13.73 3.57
C HIS A 21 -9.60 14.03 3.21
N PHE A 22 -8.75 14.13 4.23
CA PHE A 22 -7.29 14.09 4.12
C PHE A 22 -6.70 12.82 4.79
N ASP A 23 -7.54 11.86 5.13
CA ASP A 23 -7.25 10.59 5.78
C ASP A 23 -7.02 9.44 4.78
N ALA A 24 -6.76 9.76 3.51
CA ALA A 24 -6.48 8.77 2.46
C ALA A 24 -5.42 7.71 2.81
N PRO A 25 -4.34 8.00 3.60
CA PRO A 25 -3.38 6.97 4.01
C PRO A 25 -3.99 5.84 4.86
N ALA A 26 -5.13 6.07 5.53
CA ALA A 26 -5.87 5.03 6.25
C ALA A 26 -6.78 4.20 5.34
N GLY A 27 -7.01 4.64 4.10
CA GLY A 27 -7.90 4.03 3.10
C GLY A 27 -8.77 5.08 2.42
N MET A 28 -8.80 5.07 1.08
CA MET A 28 -9.66 5.98 0.32
C MET A 28 -11.14 5.57 0.39
N LEU A 29 -12.02 6.52 0.06
CA LEU A 29 -13.45 6.28 -0.06
C LEU A 29 -13.77 5.22 -1.12
N ILE A 30 -14.84 4.46 -0.89
CA ILE A 30 -15.29 3.36 -1.75
C ILE A 30 -16.15 3.93 -2.90
N PRO A 31 -15.75 3.76 -4.17
CA PRO A 31 -16.59 4.16 -5.31
C PRO A 31 -17.90 3.37 -5.36
N ASP A 32 -18.97 3.97 -5.91
CA ASP A 32 -20.28 3.32 -6.04
C ASP A 32 -20.21 1.97 -6.77
N SER A 33 -19.40 1.91 -7.83
CA SER A 33 -19.20 0.70 -8.64
C SER A 33 -18.65 -0.46 -7.81
N VAL A 34 -17.77 -0.20 -6.85
CA VAL A 34 -17.19 -1.20 -5.96
C VAL A 34 -18.23 -1.70 -4.97
N ALA A 35 -18.93 -0.79 -4.29
CA ALA A 35 -19.96 -1.13 -3.31
C ALA A 35 -21.10 -1.97 -3.94
N THR A 36 -21.57 -1.55 -5.12
CA THR A 36 -22.61 -2.25 -5.88
C THR A 36 -22.13 -3.64 -6.36
N THR A 37 -20.88 -3.75 -6.82
CA THR A 37 -20.29 -5.03 -7.23
C THR A 37 -20.19 -6.01 -6.06
N VAL A 38 -19.71 -5.55 -4.90
CA VAL A 38 -19.63 -6.39 -3.69
C VAL A 38 -21.03 -6.87 -3.28
N SER A 39 -22.01 -5.98 -3.23
CA SER A 39 -23.39 -6.31 -2.84
C SER A 39 -24.01 -7.40 -3.73
N THR A 40 -23.81 -7.29 -5.05
CA THR A 40 -24.36 -8.27 -6.00
C THR A 40 -23.59 -9.58 -6.01
N ALA A 41 -22.26 -9.54 -5.95
CA ALA A 41 -21.42 -10.74 -5.93
C ALA A 41 -21.62 -11.54 -4.64
N PHE A 42 -21.68 -10.86 -3.48
CA PHE A 42 -21.91 -11.52 -2.20
C PHE A 42 -23.23 -12.29 -2.17
N ARG A 43 -24.30 -11.76 -2.77
CA ARG A 43 -25.60 -12.44 -2.86
C ARG A 43 -25.64 -13.60 -3.86
N ARG A 44 -24.79 -13.58 -4.89
CA ARG A 44 -24.91 -14.48 -6.05
C ARG A 44 -23.82 -15.56 -6.15
N SER A 45 -22.72 -15.39 -5.43
CA SER A 45 -21.60 -16.34 -5.38
C SER A 45 -21.86 -17.47 -4.39
N SER A 46 -21.32 -18.64 -4.71
CA SER A 46 -21.33 -19.81 -3.81
C SER A 46 -20.21 -19.71 -2.78
N ALA A 47 -20.32 -20.49 -1.71
CA ALA A 47 -19.24 -20.69 -0.74
C ALA A 47 -18.06 -21.52 -1.29
N THR A 48 -18.21 -22.17 -2.45
CA THR A 48 -17.18 -23.00 -3.09
C THR A 48 -17.12 -22.76 -4.60
N THR A 49 -15.96 -22.95 -5.20
CA THR A 49 -15.74 -22.94 -6.66
C THR A 49 -16.18 -24.24 -7.33
N SER A 50 -16.37 -25.31 -6.56
CA SER A 50 -16.68 -26.65 -7.05
C SER A 50 -18.16 -26.97 -6.97
N GLY A 51 -18.72 -27.52 -8.05
CA GLY A 51 -20.10 -28.02 -8.09
C GLY A 51 -20.86 -27.66 -9.36
N ALA A 52 -21.96 -28.37 -9.62
CA ALA A 52 -22.76 -28.20 -10.83
C ALA A 52 -23.63 -26.93 -10.81
N HIS A 53 -23.90 -26.37 -9.63
CA HIS A 53 -24.76 -25.19 -9.51
C HIS A 53 -24.11 -23.94 -10.15
N PRO A 54 -24.84 -23.09 -10.90
CA PRO A 54 -24.27 -21.92 -11.55
C PRO A 54 -23.52 -20.94 -10.63
N SER A 55 -23.86 -20.88 -9.33
CA SER A 55 -23.14 -20.03 -8.38
C SER A 55 -21.70 -20.49 -8.12
N ALA A 56 -21.40 -21.80 -8.20
CA ALA A 56 -20.04 -22.31 -8.03
C ALA A 56 -19.15 -21.88 -9.19
N ARG A 57 -19.66 -22.00 -10.43
CA ARG A 57 -18.99 -21.48 -11.64
C ARG A 57 -18.77 -19.96 -11.58
N ARG A 58 -19.72 -19.20 -11.00
CA ARG A 58 -19.53 -17.76 -10.75
C ARG A 58 -18.41 -17.50 -9.74
N SER A 59 -18.35 -18.24 -8.63
CA SER A 59 -17.28 -18.11 -7.65
C SER A 59 -15.91 -18.41 -8.27
N ALA A 60 -15.81 -19.45 -9.10
CA ALA A 60 -14.59 -19.76 -9.85
C ALA A 60 -14.18 -18.61 -10.78
N ALA A 61 -15.12 -18.10 -11.59
CA ALA A 61 -14.85 -16.99 -12.50
C ALA A 61 -14.42 -15.70 -11.77
N VAL A 62 -15.00 -15.43 -10.58
CA VAL A 62 -14.61 -14.27 -9.76
C VAL A 62 -13.20 -14.43 -9.21
N LEU A 63 -12.82 -15.64 -8.77
CA LEU A 63 -11.47 -15.92 -8.28
C LEU A 63 -10.44 -15.70 -9.39
N ASP A 64 -10.68 -16.25 -10.57
CA ASP A 64 -9.80 -16.09 -11.73
C ASP A 64 -9.70 -14.63 -12.17
N ALA A 65 -10.83 -13.91 -12.20
CA ALA A 65 -10.88 -12.50 -12.55
C ALA A 65 -10.12 -11.62 -11.54
N ALA A 66 -10.18 -11.93 -10.25
CA ALA A 66 -9.44 -11.21 -9.21
C ALA A 66 -7.93 -11.40 -9.37
N ARG A 67 -7.47 -12.64 -9.62
CA ARG A 67 -6.04 -12.90 -9.91
C ARG A 67 -5.58 -12.14 -11.16
N ALA A 68 -6.37 -12.17 -12.23
CA ALA A 68 -6.05 -11.44 -13.46
C ALA A 68 -6.01 -9.92 -13.26
N ALA A 69 -6.95 -9.35 -12.50
CA ALA A 69 -6.97 -7.92 -12.23
C ALA A 69 -5.75 -7.46 -11.41
N VAL A 70 -5.38 -8.21 -10.37
CA VAL A 70 -4.17 -7.93 -9.59
C VAL A 70 -2.91 -8.13 -10.45
N ALA A 71 -2.86 -9.16 -11.30
CA ALA A 71 -1.74 -9.38 -12.20
C ALA A 71 -1.55 -8.21 -13.18
N ASP A 72 -2.64 -7.66 -13.74
CA ASP A 72 -2.60 -6.47 -14.59
C ASP A 72 -2.05 -5.24 -13.87
N LEU A 73 -2.34 -5.08 -12.57
CA LEU A 73 -1.82 -3.99 -11.74
C LEU A 73 -0.28 -4.02 -11.61
N PHE A 74 0.32 -5.21 -11.66
CA PHE A 74 1.75 -5.43 -11.37
C PHE A 74 2.61 -5.95 -12.53
N ASN A 75 2.06 -6.13 -13.74
CA ASN A 75 2.71 -6.88 -14.85
C ASN A 75 2.99 -8.36 -14.56
N ALA A 76 2.24 -8.97 -13.65
CA ALA A 76 2.54 -10.32 -13.21
C ALA A 76 1.77 -11.37 -14.01
N ASP A 77 2.07 -12.63 -13.73
CA ASP A 77 1.25 -13.76 -14.15
C ASP A 77 0.15 -14.00 -13.09
N PRO A 78 -1.13 -14.21 -13.46
CA PRO A 78 -2.20 -14.55 -12.52
C PRO A 78 -1.90 -15.78 -11.64
N ALA A 79 -1.11 -16.74 -12.13
CA ALA A 79 -0.66 -17.90 -11.36
C ALA A 79 0.32 -17.53 -10.22
N GLY A 80 0.92 -16.35 -10.27
CA GLY A 80 1.76 -15.79 -9.21
C GLY A 80 0.99 -14.98 -8.17
N VAL A 81 -0.32 -14.82 -8.30
CA VAL A 81 -1.12 -13.98 -7.39
C VAL A 81 -1.77 -14.82 -6.30
N VAL A 82 -1.42 -14.58 -5.04
CA VAL A 82 -2.03 -15.16 -3.84
C VAL A 82 -2.97 -14.12 -3.21
N LEU A 83 -4.20 -14.50 -2.89
CA LEU A 83 -5.24 -13.62 -2.37
C LEU A 83 -5.58 -13.95 -0.91
N GLY A 84 -5.81 -12.92 -0.09
CA GLY A 84 -6.17 -13.08 1.31
C GLY A 84 -6.89 -11.86 1.88
N ALA A 85 -7.24 -11.91 3.16
CA ALA A 85 -8.02 -10.84 3.79
C ALA A 85 -7.25 -9.50 3.88
N ASP A 86 -5.94 -9.53 4.12
CA ASP A 86 -5.11 -8.33 4.25
C ASP A 86 -3.64 -8.62 3.96
N ARG A 87 -2.88 -7.63 3.48
CA ARG A 87 -1.43 -7.74 3.27
C ARG A 87 -0.69 -8.20 4.54
N ALA A 88 -1.10 -7.77 5.72
CA ALA A 88 -0.45 -8.09 7.00
C ALA A 88 -0.60 -9.57 7.34
N ILE A 89 -1.76 -10.14 7.06
CA ILE A 89 -2.05 -11.57 7.25
C ILE A 89 -1.19 -12.38 6.27
N LEU A 90 -1.14 -11.95 5.00
CA LEU A 90 -0.37 -12.63 3.98
C LEU A 90 1.14 -12.56 4.24
N LEU A 91 1.68 -11.40 4.63
CA LEU A 91 3.08 -11.24 5.04
C LEU A 91 3.41 -12.05 6.29
N SER A 92 2.48 -12.15 7.25
CA SER A 92 2.64 -13.04 8.41
C SER A 92 2.73 -14.51 8.00
N SER A 93 1.86 -14.96 7.09
CA SER A 93 1.90 -16.32 6.56
C SER A 93 3.16 -16.59 5.74
N LEU A 94 3.61 -15.62 4.93
CA LEU A 94 4.84 -15.71 4.16
C LEU A 94 6.07 -15.79 5.08
N ALA A 95 6.12 -14.99 6.15
CA ALA A 95 7.20 -15.03 7.12
C ALA A 95 7.30 -16.39 7.84
N GLU A 96 6.17 -17.00 8.16
CA GLU A 96 6.12 -18.36 8.72
C GLU A 96 6.56 -19.42 7.69
N ALA A 97 6.07 -19.33 6.46
CA ALA A 97 6.49 -20.19 5.36
C ALA A 97 7.97 -20.02 4.98
N SER A 98 8.57 -18.88 5.35
CA SER A 98 9.99 -18.54 5.18
C SER A 98 10.87 -18.94 6.36
N SER A 99 10.39 -19.78 7.30
CA SER A 99 11.13 -20.17 8.51
C SER A 99 12.56 -20.67 8.24
N SER A 100 12.79 -21.41 7.15
CA SER A 100 14.13 -21.87 6.74
C SER A 100 15.10 -20.74 6.37
N ARG A 101 14.57 -19.58 5.96
CA ARG A 101 15.33 -18.36 5.64
C ARG A 101 15.57 -17.46 6.87
N ALA A 102 14.85 -17.70 7.96
CA ALA A 102 14.96 -16.97 9.22
C ALA A 102 15.73 -17.76 10.31
N GLY A 103 16.44 -18.82 9.93
CA GLY A 103 17.21 -19.67 10.85
C GLY A 103 18.53 -19.08 11.37
N LEU A 104 19.14 -19.77 12.32
CA LEU A 104 20.47 -19.46 12.86
C LEU A 104 21.52 -19.28 11.76
N GLY A 105 22.31 -18.21 11.87
CA GLY A 105 23.37 -17.88 10.92
C GLY A 105 22.93 -17.08 9.70
N TYR A 106 21.62 -16.87 9.52
CA TYR A 106 21.07 -16.00 8.49
C TYR A 106 20.74 -14.60 9.02
N GLU A 107 20.59 -13.66 8.09
CA GLU A 107 20.24 -12.28 8.34
C GLU A 107 18.96 -11.90 7.59
N VAL A 108 18.09 -11.17 8.29
CA VAL A 108 16.87 -10.56 7.74
C VAL A 108 17.00 -9.05 7.85
N VAL A 109 16.84 -8.34 6.74
CA VAL A 109 16.87 -6.87 6.70
C VAL A 109 15.43 -6.35 6.66
N VAL A 110 15.10 -5.46 7.59
CA VAL A 110 13.83 -4.73 7.64
C VAL A 110 14.11 -3.23 7.62
N SER A 111 13.12 -2.41 7.29
CA SER A 111 13.26 -0.96 7.16
C SER A 111 12.60 -0.21 8.33
N ARG A 112 13.20 0.89 8.80
CA ARG A 112 12.55 1.81 9.74
C ARG A 112 11.44 2.66 9.12
N LEU A 113 11.45 2.79 7.79
CA LEU A 113 10.45 3.56 7.04
C LEU A 113 9.12 2.79 6.85
N ASP A 114 9.18 1.47 6.97
CA ASP A 114 8.08 0.57 6.66
C ASP A 114 6.96 0.61 7.71
N ASP A 115 5.78 0.19 7.27
CA ASP A 115 4.64 -0.07 8.15
C ASP A 115 4.84 -1.37 8.95
N GLU A 116 4.28 -1.45 10.16
CA GLU A 116 4.48 -2.61 11.04
C GLU A 116 4.03 -3.94 10.40
N ALA A 117 3.07 -3.93 9.48
CA ALA A 117 2.67 -5.15 8.77
C ALA A 117 3.78 -5.76 7.91
N ASN A 118 4.77 -4.98 7.48
CA ASN A 118 5.98 -5.46 6.79
C ASN A 118 7.24 -5.43 7.67
N ILE A 119 7.09 -5.30 9.00
CA ILE A 119 8.20 -5.37 9.97
C ILE A 119 7.95 -6.50 10.96
N ALA A 120 6.81 -6.45 11.66
CA ALA A 120 6.51 -7.32 12.79
C ALA A 120 6.54 -8.82 12.44
N PRO A 121 6.05 -9.29 11.28
CA PRO A 121 6.19 -10.69 10.86
C PRO A 121 7.64 -11.18 10.82
N TRP A 122 8.54 -10.36 10.27
CA TRP A 122 9.94 -10.71 10.07
C TRP A 122 10.72 -10.70 11.38
N LEU A 123 10.45 -9.72 12.25
CA LEU A 123 10.99 -9.70 13.62
C LEU A 123 10.54 -10.94 14.40
N ARG A 124 9.26 -11.31 14.29
CA ARG A 124 8.70 -12.50 14.94
C ARG A 124 9.35 -13.78 14.43
N ALA A 125 9.54 -13.91 13.11
CA ALA A 125 10.22 -15.06 12.51
C ALA A 125 11.69 -15.14 12.94
N ALA A 126 12.42 -14.04 12.87
CA ALA A 126 13.82 -13.95 13.32
C ALA A 126 13.96 -14.32 14.81
N HIS A 127 13.08 -13.81 15.68
CA HIS A 127 13.06 -14.15 17.10
C HIS A 127 12.77 -15.64 17.36
N ARG A 128 11.89 -16.26 16.57
CA ARG A 128 11.53 -17.69 16.72
C ARG A 128 12.62 -18.63 16.20
N TYR A 129 13.27 -18.29 15.09
CA TYR A 129 14.14 -19.21 14.36
C TYR A 129 15.64 -18.86 14.45
N GLY A 130 15.98 -17.69 14.96
CA GLY A 130 17.34 -17.30 15.34
C GLY A 130 18.13 -16.47 14.31
N ALA A 131 17.51 -15.98 13.24
CA ALA A 131 18.16 -15.03 12.32
C ALA A 131 18.47 -13.70 13.02
N LYS A 132 19.58 -13.07 12.60
CA LYS A 132 19.92 -11.72 13.04
C LYS A 132 19.12 -10.70 12.24
N VAL A 133 18.49 -9.76 12.93
CA VAL A 133 17.81 -8.62 12.30
C VAL A 133 18.81 -7.51 12.03
N LYS A 134 18.79 -6.97 10.82
CA LYS A 134 19.46 -5.72 10.42
C LYS A 134 18.42 -4.70 10.02
N TRP A 135 18.69 -3.43 10.31
CA TRP A 135 17.78 -2.33 10.02
C TRP A 135 18.34 -1.46 8.90
N ALA A 136 17.52 -1.21 7.89
CA ALA A 136 17.72 -0.09 6.98
C ALA A 136 17.22 1.17 7.67
N GLU A 137 18.15 2.09 7.90
CA GLU A 137 17.94 3.32 8.66
C GLU A 137 17.57 4.47 7.72
N ILE A 138 16.72 5.35 8.23
CA ILE A 138 16.30 6.56 7.53
C ILE A 138 17.33 7.68 7.75
N ASP A 139 17.49 8.54 6.76
CA ASP A 139 18.19 9.80 6.93
C ASP A 139 17.34 10.75 7.78
N ILE A 140 17.94 11.35 8.81
CA ILE A 140 17.22 12.15 9.80
C ILE A 140 16.71 13.47 9.20
N GLU A 141 17.41 14.02 8.20
CA GLU A 141 17.04 15.30 7.60
C GLU A 141 16.01 15.11 6.47
N THR A 142 16.18 14.09 5.64
CA THR A 142 15.33 13.87 4.46
C THR A 142 14.17 12.91 4.72
N GLY A 143 14.29 11.99 5.67
CA GLY A 143 13.32 10.91 5.87
C GLY A 143 13.33 9.87 4.75
N GLU A 144 14.44 9.79 4.00
CA GLU A 144 14.66 8.80 2.94
C GLU A 144 15.44 7.59 3.44
N LEU A 145 15.45 6.51 2.67
CA LEU A 145 16.38 5.39 2.86
C LEU A 145 17.57 5.58 1.92
N PRO A 146 18.74 6.01 2.40
CA PRO A 146 19.88 6.25 1.52
C PRO A 146 20.35 4.97 0.83
N THR A 147 20.61 5.04 -0.47
CA THR A 147 20.98 3.87 -1.28
C THR A 147 22.36 3.29 -0.95
N TRP A 148 23.28 4.09 -0.40
CA TRP A 148 24.64 3.66 -0.05
C TRP A 148 24.69 2.65 1.10
N GLN A 149 23.66 2.59 1.96
CA GLN A 149 23.68 1.72 3.14
C GLN A 149 23.56 0.22 2.77
N TRP A 150 22.97 -0.09 1.61
CA TRP A 150 22.66 -1.46 1.20
C TRP A 150 23.91 -2.35 1.08
N GLU A 151 25.05 -1.80 0.65
CA GLU A 151 26.31 -2.53 0.55
C GLU A 151 26.83 -3.02 1.90
N SER A 152 26.55 -2.28 2.97
CA SER A 152 26.93 -2.64 4.34
C SER A 152 25.92 -3.60 5.01
N LEU A 153 24.64 -3.46 4.66
CA LEU A 153 23.57 -4.26 5.25
C LEU A 153 23.53 -5.66 4.65
N ILE A 154 23.70 -5.76 3.33
CA ILE A 154 23.55 -7.00 2.58
C ILE A 154 24.89 -7.73 2.54
N GLY A 155 24.92 -8.95 3.09
CA GLY A 155 26.08 -9.83 3.05
C GLY A 155 25.70 -11.24 2.66
N LYS A 156 26.69 -12.15 2.63
CA LYS A 156 26.48 -13.56 2.24
C LYS A 156 25.45 -14.31 3.10
N SER A 157 25.21 -13.85 4.32
CA SER A 157 24.22 -14.40 5.25
C SER A 157 22.82 -13.83 5.06
N THR A 158 22.65 -12.75 4.28
CA THR A 158 21.33 -12.15 4.02
C THR A 158 20.47 -13.11 3.21
N ARG A 159 19.28 -13.42 3.72
CA ARG A 159 18.33 -14.33 3.06
C ARG A 159 17.00 -13.67 2.73
N LEU A 160 16.69 -12.54 3.36
CA LEU A 160 15.46 -11.82 3.14
C LEU A 160 15.66 -10.33 3.40
N VAL A 161 15.12 -9.51 2.51
CA VAL A 161 15.00 -8.07 2.67
C VAL A 161 13.54 -7.68 2.48
N ALA A 162 12.97 -7.01 3.48
CA ALA A 162 11.61 -6.50 3.48
C ALA A 162 11.62 -4.97 3.50
N VAL A 163 11.05 -4.35 2.47
CA VAL A 163 11.01 -2.89 2.31
C VAL A 163 9.75 -2.43 1.59
N SER A 164 9.30 -1.22 1.87
CA SER A 164 8.18 -0.58 1.20
C SER A 164 8.66 0.24 0.00
N THR A 165 7.84 0.29 -1.05
CA THR A 165 8.08 1.20 -2.20
C THR A 165 7.82 2.65 -1.88
N ALA A 166 6.95 2.92 -0.91
CA ALA A 166 6.75 4.25 -0.37
C ALA A 166 6.24 4.21 1.06
N SER A 167 6.52 5.27 1.82
CA SER A 167 6.02 5.46 3.18
C SER A 167 4.60 6.01 3.17
N ALA A 168 3.69 5.36 3.91
CA ALA A 168 2.35 5.90 4.19
C ALA A 168 2.36 7.06 5.22
N THR A 169 3.52 7.34 5.82
CA THR A 169 3.73 8.42 6.79
C THR A 169 4.40 9.62 6.12
N LEU A 170 5.64 9.42 5.65
CA LEU A 170 6.45 10.53 5.11
C LEU A 170 6.20 10.81 3.63
N GLY A 171 5.47 9.93 2.94
CA GLY A 171 5.27 10.00 1.50
C GLY A 171 6.50 9.66 0.66
N THR A 172 7.67 9.44 1.28
CA THR A 172 8.93 9.04 0.64
C THR A 172 8.76 7.85 -0.29
N VAL A 173 9.24 7.94 -1.53
CA VAL A 173 9.37 6.81 -2.45
C VAL A 173 10.77 6.22 -2.37
N THR A 174 10.88 4.91 -2.15
CA THR A 174 12.15 4.21 -1.96
C THR A 174 12.78 3.82 -3.31
N ASP A 175 14.06 4.08 -3.50
CA ASP A 175 14.82 3.55 -4.64
C ASP A 175 15.27 2.10 -4.38
N LEU A 176 14.63 1.17 -5.07
CA LEU A 176 14.87 -0.27 -4.90
C LEU A 176 16.02 -0.81 -5.78
N ARG A 177 16.46 -0.07 -6.81
CA ARG A 177 17.29 -0.62 -7.89
C ARG A 177 18.61 -1.20 -7.42
N ALA A 178 19.34 -0.47 -6.58
CA ALA A 178 20.61 -0.93 -6.02
C ALA A 178 20.41 -2.10 -5.04
N MET A 179 19.38 -2.01 -4.20
CA MET A 179 19.06 -3.01 -3.19
C MET A 179 18.71 -4.36 -3.82
N THR A 180 17.78 -4.38 -4.78
CA THR A 180 17.32 -5.64 -5.40
C THR A 180 18.48 -6.41 -6.01
N LYS A 181 19.37 -5.72 -6.73
CA LYS A 181 20.57 -6.34 -7.32
C LYS A 181 21.48 -6.98 -6.26
N LEU A 182 21.81 -6.24 -5.20
CA LEU A 182 22.68 -6.72 -4.12
C LEU A 182 22.08 -7.93 -3.38
N VAL A 183 20.76 -7.94 -3.18
CA VAL A 183 20.07 -9.08 -2.55
C VAL A 183 20.11 -10.32 -3.44
N HIS A 184 19.91 -10.16 -4.75
CA HIS A 184 19.97 -11.26 -5.69
C HIS A 184 21.38 -11.83 -5.86
N ASP A 185 22.43 -10.99 -5.80
CA ASP A 185 23.83 -11.42 -5.85
C ASP A 185 24.19 -12.41 -4.70
N VAL A 186 23.47 -12.35 -3.58
CA VAL A 186 23.64 -13.28 -2.44
C VAL A 186 22.57 -14.36 -2.35
N GLY A 187 21.67 -14.44 -3.34
CA GLY A 187 20.56 -15.41 -3.38
C GLY A 187 19.47 -15.16 -2.33
N GLY A 188 19.34 -13.91 -1.86
CA GLY A 188 18.29 -13.48 -0.93
C GLY A 188 16.94 -13.26 -1.61
N LEU A 189 15.89 -13.16 -0.80
CA LEU A 189 14.52 -12.86 -1.24
C LEU A 189 14.20 -11.38 -1.03
N VAL A 190 13.67 -10.72 -2.06
CA VAL A 190 13.22 -9.32 -2.00
C VAL A 190 11.71 -9.27 -1.85
N VAL A 191 11.23 -8.87 -0.67
CA VAL A 191 9.81 -8.66 -0.38
C VAL A 191 9.52 -7.16 -0.33
N VAL A 192 8.64 -6.73 -1.23
CA VAL A 192 8.30 -5.32 -1.41
C VAL A 192 6.85 -5.06 -1.00
N ASP A 193 6.62 -4.10 -0.12
CA ASP A 193 5.27 -3.62 0.17
C ASP A 193 4.93 -2.41 -0.72
N HIS A 194 3.94 -2.60 -1.61
CA HIS A 194 3.46 -1.57 -2.52
C HIS A 194 2.16 -0.91 -2.05
N SER A 195 1.67 -1.23 -0.87
CA SER A 195 0.30 -0.88 -0.46
C SER A 195 0.06 0.62 -0.31
N ALA A 196 1.04 1.37 0.21
CA ALA A 196 0.95 2.82 0.34
C ALA A 196 1.03 3.54 -1.01
N ALA A 197 1.78 2.99 -1.97
CA ALA A 197 2.02 3.60 -3.28
C ALA A 197 1.02 3.17 -4.35
N ALA A 198 0.39 2.00 -4.22
CA ALA A 198 -0.52 1.42 -5.21
C ALA A 198 -1.65 2.35 -5.68
N PRO A 199 -2.23 3.24 -4.85
CA PRO A 199 -3.23 4.19 -5.33
C PRO A 199 -2.70 5.24 -6.31
N TYR A 200 -1.39 5.49 -6.29
CA TYR A 200 -0.75 6.64 -6.96
C TYR A 200 0.24 6.23 -8.04
N ARG A 201 0.85 5.05 -7.91
CA ARG A 201 1.93 4.59 -8.78
C ARG A 201 1.69 3.15 -9.14
N LEU A 202 1.97 2.81 -10.39
CA LEU A 202 2.08 1.41 -10.80
C LEU A 202 3.48 0.91 -10.49
N LEU A 203 3.57 -0.37 -10.15
CA LEU A 203 4.82 -1.09 -10.02
C LEU A 203 4.87 -2.18 -11.07
N ASP A 204 5.93 -2.18 -11.87
CA ASP A 204 6.22 -3.30 -12.76
C ASP A 204 7.15 -4.28 -12.03
N VAL A 205 6.62 -5.47 -11.71
CA VAL A 205 7.38 -6.47 -10.95
C VAL A 205 8.59 -7.01 -11.74
N LYS A 206 8.55 -6.92 -13.07
CA LYS A 206 9.65 -7.34 -13.95
C LYS A 206 10.74 -6.29 -14.06
N GLU A 207 10.39 -5.00 -13.95
CA GLU A 207 11.38 -3.91 -13.99
C GLU A 207 12.03 -3.65 -12.64
N THR A 208 11.28 -3.82 -11.55
CA THR A 208 11.80 -3.60 -10.18
C THR A 208 12.55 -4.82 -9.63
N ASP A 209 12.44 -5.97 -10.31
CA ASP A 209 13.01 -7.25 -9.92
C ASP A 209 12.61 -7.70 -8.50
N ALA A 210 11.52 -7.17 -7.94
CA ALA A 210 11.00 -7.64 -6.66
C ALA A 210 10.54 -9.11 -6.78
N ASP A 211 10.87 -9.96 -5.80
CA ASP A 211 10.47 -11.37 -5.85
C ASP A 211 9.01 -11.55 -5.43
N VAL A 212 8.60 -10.81 -4.40
CA VAL A 212 7.23 -10.79 -3.88
C VAL A 212 6.79 -9.35 -3.66
N VAL A 213 5.61 -8.99 -4.17
CA VAL A 213 4.99 -7.69 -3.94
C VAL A 213 3.71 -7.84 -3.15
N ALA A 214 3.61 -7.17 -2.01
CA ALA A 214 2.39 -7.09 -1.20
C ALA A 214 1.57 -5.85 -1.57
N VAL A 215 0.24 -6.00 -1.58
CA VAL A 215 -0.70 -4.91 -1.84
C VAL A 215 -1.96 -5.08 -1.01
N ASN A 216 -2.65 -3.98 -0.69
CA ASN A 216 -3.96 -3.99 -0.06
C ASN A 216 -4.96 -3.12 -0.83
N ALA A 217 -6.09 -3.70 -1.27
CA ALA A 217 -7.05 -3.00 -2.11
C ALA A 217 -7.79 -1.86 -1.39
N LEU A 218 -7.91 -1.93 -0.06
CA LEU A 218 -8.45 -0.87 0.79
C LEU A 218 -7.74 0.48 0.57
N ALA A 219 -6.45 0.47 0.22
CA ALA A 219 -5.66 1.70 0.04
C ALA A 219 -6.25 2.63 -1.03
N TRP A 220 -6.95 2.11 -2.04
CA TRP A 220 -7.58 2.90 -3.12
C TRP A 220 -9.12 2.83 -3.12
N GLY A 221 -9.74 2.45 -2.00
CA GLY A 221 -11.21 2.32 -1.92
C GLY A 221 -11.75 1.01 -2.46
N GLY A 222 -10.89 0.00 -2.59
CA GLY A 222 -11.32 -1.39 -2.77
C GLY A 222 -11.81 -2.03 -1.46
N PRO A 223 -12.35 -3.26 -1.53
CA PRO A 223 -12.70 -4.01 -0.33
C PRO A 223 -11.44 -4.40 0.46
N PRO A 224 -11.57 -4.77 1.75
CA PRO A 224 -10.46 -5.24 2.58
C PRO A 224 -10.00 -6.63 2.11
N VAL A 225 -9.15 -6.64 1.09
CA VAL A 225 -8.52 -7.82 0.48
C VAL A 225 -7.08 -7.44 0.15
N GLY A 226 -6.15 -8.27 0.61
CA GLY A 226 -4.73 -8.19 0.27
C GLY A 226 -4.36 -9.17 -0.84
N ALA A 227 -3.23 -8.90 -1.49
CA ALA A 227 -2.60 -9.86 -2.38
C ALA A 227 -1.08 -9.90 -2.19
N LEU A 228 -0.49 -11.07 -2.40
CA LEU A 228 0.95 -11.24 -2.67
C LEU A 228 1.11 -11.62 -4.13
N VAL A 229 1.98 -10.92 -4.83
CA VAL A 229 2.28 -11.14 -6.24
C VAL A 229 3.71 -11.62 -6.35
N PHE A 230 3.87 -12.88 -6.74
CA PHE A 230 5.16 -13.48 -7.00
C PHE A 230 5.56 -13.19 -8.45
N ARG A 231 6.78 -12.64 -8.63
CA ARG A 231 7.34 -12.39 -9.97
C ARG A 231 7.46 -13.67 -10.78
N ASP A 232 7.93 -14.73 -10.13
CA ASP A 232 8.00 -16.09 -10.67
C ASP A 232 7.01 -17.00 -9.91
N PRO A 233 5.93 -17.46 -10.56
CA PRO A 233 4.98 -18.40 -9.96
C PRO A 233 5.63 -19.70 -9.46
N GLY A 234 6.74 -20.13 -10.06
CA GLY A 234 7.49 -21.31 -9.64
C GLY A 234 8.04 -21.17 -8.21
N MET A 235 8.32 -19.95 -7.76
CA MET A 235 8.82 -19.66 -6.42
C MET A 235 7.83 -20.06 -5.32
N ILE A 236 6.52 -20.03 -5.60
CA ILE A 236 5.48 -20.47 -4.67
C ILE A 236 5.73 -21.93 -4.23
N GLY A 237 6.21 -22.76 -5.16
CA GLY A 237 6.62 -24.16 -4.92
C GLY A 237 7.65 -24.33 -3.81
N THR A 238 8.49 -23.33 -3.58
CA THR A 238 9.59 -23.36 -2.60
C THR A 238 9.13 -23.10 -1.16
N PHE A 239 7.92 -22.55 -0.99
CA PHE A 239 7.32 -22.32 0.32
C PHE A 239 6.50 -23.53 0.78
N GLY A 240 6.47 -23.75 2.10
CA GLY A 240 5.58 -24.72 2.73
C GLY A 240 4.11 -24.37 2.43
N THR A 241 3.29 -25.38 2.15
CA THR A 241 1.86 -25.17 1.92
C THR A 241 1.17 -24.81 3.25
N VAL A 242 0.32 -23.80 3.22
CA VAL A 242 -0.58 -23.43 4.34
C VAL A 242 -2.05 -23.75 4.03
N SER A 243 -2.34 -24.17 2.81
CA SER A 243 -3.69 -24.59 2.41
C SER A 243 -4.19 -25.78 3.22
N THR A 244 -5.50 -25.80 3.49
CA THR A 244 -6.19 -26.95 4.07
C THR A 244 -6.46 -28.06 3.05
N ASP A 245 -6.34 -27.77 1.75
CA ASP A 245 -6.43 -28.79 0.70
C ASP A 245 -5.04 -29.40 0.44
N PRO A 246 -4.84 -30.71 0.71
CA PRO A 246 -3.55 -31.36 0.48
C PRO A 246 -3.15 -31.44 -1.00
N ASN A 247 -4.11 -31.25 -1.92
CA ASN A 247 -3.88 -31.26 -3.37
C ASN A 247 -3.80 -29.85 -3.96
N ALA A 248 -3.76 -28.80 -3.13
CA ALA A 248 -3.64 -27.43 -3.60
C ALA A 248 -2.39 -27.26 -4.48
N SER A 249 -2.55 -26.51 -5.57
CA SER A 249 -1.48 -26.21 -6.53
C SER A 249 -1.43 -24.72 -6.85
N GLY A 250 -0.28 -24.27 -7.35
CA GLY A 250 -0.05 -22.85 -7.65
C GLY A 250 -0.28 -21.95 -6.43
N PRO A 251 -0.96 -20.80 -6.59
CA PRO A 251 -1.15 -19.83 -5.51
C PRO A 251 -2.06 -20.34 -4.39
N ALA A 252 -2.97 -21.28 -4.67
CA ALA A 252 -3.87 -21.86 -3.67
C ALA A 252 -3.13 -22.59 -2.54
N ARG A 253 -1.86 -22.98 -2.73
CA ARG A 253 -1.00 -23.52 -1.68
C ARG A 253 -0.76 -22.55 -0.53
N LEU A 254 -0.80 -21.25 -0.83
CA LEU A 254 -0.56 -20.16 0.13
C LEU A 254 -1.85 -19.48 0.60
N GLU A 255 -3.02 -20.03 0.28
CA GLU A 255 -4.32 -19.47 0.62
C GLU A 255 -4.99 -20.31 1.71
N LEU A 256 -5.32 -19.68 2.82
CA LEU A 256 -5.89 -20.33 3.99
C LEU A 256 -7.39 -20.02 4.12
N GLY A 257 -8.19 -21.07 4.23
CA GLY A 257 -9.64 -20.96 4.45
C GLY A 257 -10.44 -20.70 3.18
N ALA A 258 -11.73 -20.43 3.35
CA ALA A 258 -12.64 -20.18 2.23
C ALA A 258 -12.44 -18.76 1.66
N HIS A 259 -12.43 -18.65 0.33
CA HIS A 259 -12.33 -17.35 -0.33
C HIS A 259 -13.59 -16.49 -0.14
N GLN A 260 -13.35 -15.19 0.04
CA GLN A 260 -14.39 -14.18 0.19
C GLN A 260 -14.85 -13.66 -1.18
N PHE A 261 -15.51 -14.52 -1.98
CA PHE A 261 -15.82 -14.22 -3.40
C PHE A 261 -16.55 -12.88 -3.62
N GLY A 262 -17.44 -12.47 -2.69
CA GLY A 262 -18.11 -11.17 -2.79
C GLY A 262 -17.12 -9.99 -2.78
N LEU A 263 -16.10 -10.06 -1.93
CA LEU A 263 -15.03 -9.05 -1.85
C LEU A 263 -14.07 -9.16 -3.03
N LEU A 264 -13.75 -10.38 -3.49
CA LEU A 264 -12.89 -10.57 -4.66
C LEU A 264 -13.47 -9.92 -5.93
N ALA A 265 -14.79 -9.97 -6.11
CA ALA A 265 -15.43 -9.23 -7.20
C ALA A 265 -15.28 -7.71 -7.05
N GLY A 266 -15.34 -7.20 -5.82
CA GLY A 266 -15.06 -5.79 -5.51
C GLY A 266 -13.62 -5.38 -5.81
N VAL A 267 -12.64 -6.27 -5.64
CA VAL A 267 -11.24 -6.01 -6.06
C VAL A 267 -11.14 -5.81 -7.56
N VAL A 268 -11.83 -6.64 -8.35
CA VAL A 268 -11.88 -6.47 -9.81
C VAL A 268 -12.47 -5.11 -10.17
N ALA A 269 -13.60 -4.73 -9.55
CA ALA A 269 -14.23 -3.44 -9.79
C ALA A 269 -13.37 -2.25 -9.36
N SER A 270 -12.61 -2.36 -8.26
CA SER A 270 -11.77 -1.26 -7.77
C SER A 270 -10.53 -1.05 -8.65
N ILE A 271 -9.93 -2.12 -9.18
CA ILE A 271 -8.85 -2.02 -10.17
C ILE A 271 -9.39 -1.46 -11.50
N GLU A 272 -10.60 -1.82 -11.87
CA GLU A 272 -11.26 -1.25 -13.05
C GLU A 272 -11.57 0.25 -12.87
N TYR A 273 -11.92 0.68 -11.65
CA TYR A 273 -12.02 2.10 -11.29
C TYR A 273 -10.69 2.83 -11.50
N LEU A 274 -9.56 2.27 -11.03
CA LEU A 274 -8.23 2.84 -11.28
C LEU A 274 -7.93 2.95 -12.78
N ALA A 275 -8.27 1.91 -13.54
CA ALA A 275 -8.07 1.87 -15.00
C ALA A 275 -8.95 2.89 -15.74
N ALA A 276 -10.03 3.36 -15.13
CA ALA A 276 -11.00 4.28 -15.71
C ALA A 276 -10.97 5.69 -15.10
N LEU A 277 -9.90 6.06 -14.36
CA LEU A 277 -9.74 7.42 -13.84
C LEU A 277 -9.61 8.45 -14.97
N ASP A 278 -8.93 8.10 -16.06
CA ASP A 278 -8.96 8.86 -17.31
C ASP A 278 -9.98 8.23 -18.27
N GLU A 279 -11.06 8.96 -18.55
CA GLU A 279 -12.14 8.49 -19.43
C GLU A 279 -11.68 8.31 -20.88
N SER A 280 -10.57 8.93 -21.27
CA SER A 280 -10.00 8.80 -22.61
C SER A 280 -9.06 7.60 -22.76
N ALA A 281 -8.73 6.89 -21.67
CA ALA A 281 -7.88 5.70 -21.72
C ALA A 281 -8.50 4.59 -22.57
N ARG A 282 -7.73 4.01 -23.48
CA ARG A 282 -8.15 2.92 -24.39
C ARG A 282 -7.12 1.79 -24.35
N GLY A 283 -7.52 0.59 -24.80
CA GLY A 283 -6.68 -0.59 -24.86
C GLY A 283 -6.96 -1.61 -23.77
N THR A 284 -5.97 -2.47 -23.52
CA THR A 284 -5.97 -3.46 -22.45
C THR A 284 -6.10 -2.80 -21.07
N ARG A 285 -6.48 -3.56 -20.04
CA ARG A 285 -6.59 -3.01 -18.67
C ARG A 285 -5.27 -2.36 -18.24
N ARG A 286 -4.15 -3.00 -18.55
CA ARG A 286 -2.83 -2.52 -18.16
C ARG A 286 -2.43 -1.22 -18.87
N GLU A 287 -2.68 -1.09 -20.16
CA GLU A 287 -2.48 0.18 -20.89
C GLU A 287 -3.36 1.30 -20.31
N ARG A 288 -4.63 0.97 -19.99
CA ARG A 288 -5.55 1.93 -19.38
C ARG A 288 -5.13 2.34 -17.97
N LEU A 289 -4.65 1.41 -17.15
CA LEU A 289 -4.06 1.70 -15.84
C LEU A 289 -2.89 2.67 -15.98
N SER A 290 -1.98 2.43 -16.93
CA SER A 290 -0.83 3.31 -17.15
C SER A 290 -1.25 4.75 -17.46
N VAL A 291 -2.15 4.94 -18.43
CA VAL A 291 -2.67 6.26 -18.82
C VAL A 291 -3.42 6.93 -17.68
N SER A 292 -4.33 6.19 -17.03
CA SER A 292 -5.17 6.70 -15.94
C SER A 292 -4.34 7.11 -14.72
N THR A 293 -3.39 6.28 -14.30
CA THR A 293 -2.49 6.58 -13.18
C THR A 293 -1.57 7.77 -13.50
N GLN A 294 -1.06 7.89 -14.73
CA GLN A 294 -0.26 9.05 -15.13
C GLN A 294 -1.07 10.35 -15.09
N SER A 295 -2.31 10.32 -15.61
CA SER A 295 -3.23 11.44 -15.62
C SER A 295 -3.59 11.89 -14.20
N ALA A 296 -3.93 10.94 -13.33
CA ALA A 296 -4.21 11.18 -11.92
C ALA A 296 -3.00 11.75 -11.17
N THR A 297 -1.81 11.16 -11.36
CA THR A 297 -0.58 11.64 -10.72
C THR A 297 -0.21 13.06 -11.15
N ALA A 298 -0.37 13.41 -12.42
CA ALA A 298 -0.13 14.79 -12.88
C ALA A 298 -1.10 15.80 -12.24
N TYR A 299 -2.36 15.40 -12.01
CA TYR A 299 -3.32 16.22 -11.27
C TYR A 299 -2.95 16.34 -9.79
N LEU A 300 -2.71 15.21 -9.12
CA LEU A 300 -2.39 15.17 -7.70
C LEU A 300 -1.09 15.89 -7.37
N ASN A 301 -0.08 15.84 -8.23
CA ASN A 301 1.15 16.60 -8.05
C ASN A 301 0.86 18.11 -7.96
N ARG A 302 -0.03 18.66 -8.80
CA ARG A 302 -0.39 20.08 -8.73
C ARG A 302 -1.10 20.44 -7.43
N VAL A 303 -2.05 19.61 -6.99
CA VAL A 303 -2.78 19.82 -5.73
C VAL A 303 -1.85 19.68 -4.53
N PHE A 304 -0.94 18.70 -4.57
CA PHE A 304 0.01 18.43 -3.51
C PHE A 304 1.09 19.52 -3.43
N ASP A 305 1.59 20.03 -4.55
CA ASP A 305 2.51 21.18 -4.57
C ASP A 305 1.87 22.40 -3.90
N TYR A 306 0.58 22.66 -4.20
CA TYR A 306 -0.18 23.72 -3.55
C TYR A 306 -0.31 23.50 -2.04
N LEU A 307 -0.61 22.28 -1.60
CA LEU A 307 -0.63 21.91 -0.18
C LEU A 307 0.73 22.15 0.48
N MET A 308 1.83 21.70 -0.13
CA MET A 308 3.18 21.82 0.43
C MET A 308 3.64 23.27 0.54
N VAL A 309 3.35 24.12 -0.46
CA VAL A 309 3.61 25.56 -0.39
C VAL A 309 2.82 26.19 0.75
N SER A 310 1.54 25.82 0.87
CA SER A 310 0.65 26.36 1.90
C SER A 310 1.07 25.95 3.30
N LEU A 311 1.40 24.66 3.53
CA LEU A 311 1.91 24.19 4.83
C LEU A 311 3.20 24.88 5.23
N ARG A 312 4.14 25.07 4.31
CA ARG A 312 5.41 25.80 4.58
C ARG A 312 5.22 27.29 4.84
N SER A 313 4.08 27.87 4.43
CA SER A 313 3.76 29.27 4.73
C SER A 313 3.24 29.48 6.15
N LEU A 314 2.81 28.41 6.83
CA LEU A 314 2.30 28.48 8.19
C LEU A 314 3.46 28.46 9.19
N PRO A 315 3.63 29.49 10.04
CA PRO A 315 4.82 29.66 10.87
C PRO A 315 4.97 28.57 11.96
N LEU A 316 3.85 28.00 12.43
CA LEU A 316 3.84 26.98 13.48
C LEU A 316 3.94 25.56 12.93
N VAL A 317 3.88 25.37 11.61
CA VAL A 317 3.89 24.05 10.99
C VAL A 317 5.31 23.61 10.66
N MET A 318 5.69 22.46 11.19
CA MET A 318 6.96 21.79 10.93
C MET A 318 6.70 20.56 10.07
N VAL A 319 6.99 20.66 8.77
CA VAL A 319 6.88 19.53 7.84
C VAL A 319 8.00 18.52 8.12
N ILE A 320 7.64 17.24 8.24
CA ILE A 320 8.57 16.17 8.57
C ILE A 320 9.01 15.47 7.27
N GLY A 321 10.32 15.41 7.06
CA GLY A 321 10.93 14.81 5.88
C GLY A 321 10.88 15.70 4.63
N ARG A 322 11.86 15.49 3.74
CA ARG A 322 11.97 16.17 2.46
C ARG A 322 12.46 15.22 1.37
N PRO A 323 11.69 14.17 1.04
CA PRO A 323 12.08 13.24 -0.01
C PRO A 323 12.12 13.90 -1.40
N GLU A 324 13.04 13.40 -2.24
CA GLU A 324 13.21 13.77 -3.65
C GLU A 324 12.00 13.33 -4.48
N ALA A 325 11.58 12.07 -4.31
CA ALA A 325 10.39 11.51 -4.93
C ALA A 325 9.37 11.13 -3.85
N ARG A 326 8.10 11.49 -4.07
CA ARG A 326 7.03 11.26 -3.10
C ARG A 326 5.69 10.89 -3.70
N ILE A 327 4.90 10.16 -2.93
CA ILE A 327 3.43 10.07 -3.10
C ILE A 327 2.78 11.29 -2.42
N PRO A 328 1.52 11.65 -2.70
CA PRO A 328 0.89 12.86 -2.17
C PRO A 328 0.42 12.66 -0.71
N VAL A 329 1.36 12.32 0.16
CA VAL A 329 1.20 12.12 1.60
C VAL A 329 2.28 12.94 2.30
N VAL A 330 1.92 13.59 3.41
CA VAL A 330 2.85 14.38 4.22
C VAL A 330 2.47 14.28 5.70
N SER A 331 3.49 14.13 6.54
CA SER A 331 3.38 14.31 7.98
C SER A 331 3.95 15.67 8.39
N PHE A 332 3.32 16.30 9.37
CA PHE A 332 3.79 17.53 9.97
C PHE A 332 3.44 17.57 11.46
N ALA A 333 4.18 18.37 12.22
CA ALA A 333 3.88 18.71 13.61
C ALA A 333 3.55 20.20 13.72
N LEU A 334 2.78 20.58 14.75
CA LEU A 334 2.58 21.99 15.10
C LEU A 334 3.38 22.30 16.36
N GLN A 335 4.05 23.45 16.35
CA GLN A 335 4.81 23.93 17.51
C GLN A 335 3.86 24.11 18.71
N ASP A 336 4.22 23.52 19.85
CA ASP A 336 3.51 23.59 21.13
C ASP A 336 2.05 23.08 21.10
N VAL A 337 1.64 22.36 20.05
CA VAL A 337 0.30 21.76 19.93
C VAL A 337 0.42 20.27 19.58
N PRO A 338 0.05 19.36 20.50
CA PRO A 338 0.08 17.92 20.24
C PRO A 338 -0.81 17.50 19.07
N ALA A 339 -0.41 16.48 18.32
CA ALA A 339 -1.09 16.03 17.11
C ALA A 339 -2.56 15.66 17.34
N GLU A 340 -2.89 15.01 18.47
CA GLU A 340 -4.26 14.67 18.86
C GLU A 340 -5.17 15.91 18.93
N ARG A 341 -4.67 17.00 19.53
CA ARG A 341 -5.42 18.27 19.61
C ARG A 341 -5.59 18.91 18.24
N VAL A 342 -4.58 18.82 17.37
CA VAL A 342 -4.69 19.32 16.00
C VAL A 342 -5.77 18.54 15.25
N VAL A 343 -5.74 17.21 15.29
CA VAL A 343 -6.73 16.35 14.60
C VAL A 343 -8.13 16.59 15.15
N GLN A 344 -8.30 16.71 16.46
CA GLN A 344 -9.61 17.05 17.04
C GLN A 344 -10.11 18.40 16.55
N ARG A 345 -9.24 19.42 16.50
CA ARG A 345 -9.63 20.75 15.97
C ARG A 345 -9.99 20.69 14.49
N LEU A 346 -9.29 19.90 13.69
CA LEU A 346 -9.64 19.68 12.29
C LEU A 346 -11.01 19.00 12.18
N ALA A 347 -11.28 18.00 13.01
CA ALA A 347 -12.57 17.32 13.06
C ALA A 347 -13.73 18.26 13.44
N ASP A 348 -13.51 19.18 14.40
CA ASP A 348 -14.48 20.21 14.77
C ASP A 348 -14.85 21.14 13.59
N ASN A 349 -13.96 21.24 12.59
CA ASN A 349 -14.16 22.00 11.35
C ASN A 349 -14.58 21.11 10.16
N GLY A 350 -14.95 19.84 10.40
CA GLY A 350 -15.36 18.90 9.36
C GLY A 350 -14.21 18.38 8.51
N ILE A 351 -12.97 18.39 9.00
CA ILE A 351 -11.78 17.93 8.27
C ILE A 351 -11.20 16.69 8.95
N LEU A 352 -11.02 15.61 8.19
CA LEU A 352 -10.46 14.35 8.66
C LEU A 352 -8.97 14.26 8.32
N ALA A 353 -8.16 13.98 9.33
CA ALA A 353 -6.72 13.75 9.24
C ALA A 353 -6.31 12.65 10.24
N ILE A 354 -5.07 12.17 10.15
CA ILE A 354 -4.60 11.00 10.93
C ILE A 354 -3.61 11.45 12.01
N THR A 355 -3.78 10.95 13.23
CA THR A 355 -2.71 10.96 14.25
C THR A 355 -1.81 9.75 14.05
N ASN A 356 -0.50 9.97 13.87
CA ASN A 356 0.43 8.89 13.53
C ASN A 356 1.43 8.65 14.67
N GLU A 357 1.00 7.94 15.70
CA GLU A 357 1.79 7.73 16.92
C GLU A 357 2.63 6.44 16.87
N SER A 358 2.26 5.46 16.03
CA SER A 358 2.89 4.13 16.03
C SER A 358 3.99 3.94 14.98
N SER A 359 4.38 4.99 14.26
CA SER A 359 5.39 4.87 13.19
C SER A 359 6.81 4.89 13.77
N ARG A 360 7.57 3.81 13.53
CA ARG A 360 9.00 3.74 13.89
C ARG A 360 9.85 4.84 13.24
N ALA A 361 9.45 5.31 12.05
CA ALA A 361 10.14 6.41 11.38
C ALA A 361 10.02 7.70 12.21
N LEU A 362 8.83 7.98 12.75
CA LEU A 362 8.60 9.16 13.58
C LEU A 362 9.31 9.08 14.94
N ASP A 363 9.43 7.86 15.51
CA ASP A 363 10.27 7.63 16.69
C ASP A 363 11.73 7.97 16.43
N VAL A 364 12.29 7.48 15.30
CA VAL A 364 13.70 7.74 14.93
C VAL A 364 13.96 9.23 14.69
N LEU A 365 12.97 9.96 14.16
CA LEU A 365 13.04 11.40 13.96
C LEU A 365 12.76 12.21 15.24
N GLY A 366 12.46 11.57 16.38
CA GLY A 366 12.15 12.24 17.65
C GLY A 366 10.83 13.00 17.67
N VAL A 367 9.93 12.73 16.70
CA VAL A 367 8.66 13.47 16.56
C VAL A 367 7.65 13.03 17.62
N ASN A 368 7.63 11.76 17.97
CA ASN A 368 6.72 11.25 18.99
C ASN A 368 7.08 11.77 20.40
N ASP A 369 8.33 12.13 20.63
CA ASP A 369 8.78 12.72 21.90
C ASP A 369 8.26 14.15 22.12
N VAL A 370 7.89 14.86 21.05
CA VAL A 370 7.42 16.27 21.09
C VAL A 370 5.90 16.41 20.94
N GLY A 371 5.15 15.31 20.88
CA GLY A 371 3.68 15.31 20.80
C GLY A 371 3.09 14.72 19.52
N GLY A 372 3.89 13.99 18.74
CA GLY A 372 3.43 13.20 17.59
C GLY A 372 3.28 14.00 16.30
N ALA A 373 2.83 13.31 15.24
CA ALA A 373 2.62 13.90 13.92
C ALA A 373 1.17 13.80 13.46
N VAL A 374 0.73 14.83 12.73
CA VAL A 374 -0.48 14.79 11.90
C VAL A 374 -0.08 14.34 10.51
N THR A 375 -0.74 13.33 9.98
CA THR A 375 -0.53 12.85 8.61
C THR A 375 -1.76 13.15 7.77
N VAL A 376 -1.51 13.73 6.59
CA VAL A 376 -2.53 14.01 5.58
C VAL A 376 -2.10 13.40 4.25
N GLY A 377 -3.05 12.86 3.51
CA GLY A 377 -2.83 12.38 2.14
C GLY A 377 -3.98 12.75 1.22
N LEU A 378 -3.64 12.94 -0.05
CA LEU A 378 -4.63 13.23 -1.09
C LEU A 378 -5.15 11.93 -1.71
N ALA A 379 -6.41 11.94 -2.13
CA ALA A 379 -7.01 10.90 -2.94
C ALA A 379 -7.34 11.41 -4.34
N HIS A 380 -7.75 10.52 -5.25
CA HIS A 380 -8.11 10.86 -6.64
C HIS A 380 -9.19 11.95 -6.76
N TYR A 381 -10.01 12.10 -5.72
CA TYR A 381 -11.12 13.05 -5.64
C TYR A 381 -10.78 14.35 -4.88
N SER A 382 -9.56 14.50 -4.35
CA SER A 382 -9.14 15.68 -3.59
C SER A 382 -9.00 16.93 -4.48
N THR A 383 -9.27 18.10 -3.91
CA THR A 383 -9.32 19.38 -4.64
C THR A 383 -8.51 20.48 -3.95
N THR A 384 -8.15 21.52 -4.69
CA THR A 384 -7.47 22.70 -4.12
C THR A 384 -8.37 23.46 -3.13
N ALA A 385 -9.69 23.45 -3.33
CA ALA A 385 -10.63 24.07 -2.40
C ALA A 385 -10.68 23.35 -1.03
N GLU A 386 -10.47 22.03 -1.00
CA GLU A 386 -10.32 21.26 0.25
C GLU A 386 -8.97 21.58 0.92
N VAL A 387 -7.90 21.77 0.13
CA VAL A 387 -6.60 22.23 0.66
C VAL A 387 -6.71 23.61 1.31
N ASP A 388 -7.45 24.54 0.71
CA ASP A 388 -7.70 25.86 1.30
C ASP A 388 -8.41 25.76 2.66
N GLN A 389 -9.37 24.84 2.80
CA GLN A 389 -10.08 24.61 4.06
C GLN A 389 -9.14 24.07 5.14
N LEU A 390 -8.30 23.08 4.78
CA LEU A 390 -7.29 22.53 5.70
C LEU A 390 -6.32 23.62 6.18
N VAL A 391 -5.75 24.40 5.25
CA VAL A 391 -4.76 25.43 5.58
C VAL A 391 -5.36 26.52 6.46
N ARG A 392 -6.60 26.93 6.20
CA ARG A 392 -7.32 27.91 7.04
C ARG A 392 -7.59 27.37 8.44
N ALA A 393 -7.98 26.10 8.56
CA ALA A 393 -8.21 25.47 9.86
C ALA A 393 -6.90 25.37 10.66
N LEU A 394 -5.79 24.98 10.01
CA LEU A 394 -4.46 24.94 10.61
C LEU A 394 -3.97 26.34 11.01
N ALA A 395 -4.22 27.37 10.20
CA ALA A 395 -3.87 28.75 10.55
C ALA A 395 -4.65 29.29 11.76
N SER A 396 -5.78 28.68 12.11
CA SER A 396 -6.55 29.03 13.32
C SER A 396 -6.00 28.38 14.60
N LEU A 397 -5.02 27.50 14.48
CA LEU A 397 -4.31 26.88 15.60
C LEU A 397 -3.06 27.71 15.91
N GLY A 398 -3.01 28.27 17.11
CA GLY A 398 -2.07 29.29 17.58
C GLY A 398 -2.82 30.33 18.40
#